data_AF-A0A0A1UGC2-F1
#
_entry.id   AF-A0A0A1UGC2-F1
#
_cell.length_a   1.000
_cell.length_b   1.000
_cell.length_c   1.000
_cell.angle_alpha   90.00
_cell.angle_beta   90.00
_cell.angle_gamma   90.00
#
_symmetry.space_group_name_H-M   'P 1'
#
loop_
_entity.id
_entity.type
_entity.pdbx_description
1 polymer ?
#
loop_
_entity_poly.entity_id
_entity_poly.type
_entity_poly.pdbx_seq_one_letter_code
_entity_poly.pdbx_strand_id
1 'polypeptide(L)'
;MHRVKLSIALSECLSSKTPSQKQVDYVVKSTFKGDGGYVTQKVVSQIHSMFLKTTMNSLTTFHSISMFGNLDVFKSVEDVIFVNNKTEVYMTNTTQLSYWCERYSVPLNMALLFHKKYNIFSGKYVVPQGLSLPISLRNYNTVNLMNVELKMIFHSFVNYIKDVLNHSDIHKSVNKSVVLSIMEANNIFRLINNLEIYNTILLNTKLEVKSLEKWRQELLEVINDFKVDNRFNKVQVDIPYIFLLKNNPEVIRNFVYVYPLPSSFEEAKYGPKKENRIVLNRRNIKQSVFINTCENGSEVINTNVCYIYSIVIED
;
A
#
# COMPACT_ATOMS: atom_id res chain seq x y z
N MET A 1 0.57 24.04 -23.77
CA MET A 1 -0.12 22.85 -24.32
C MET A 1 -0.39 21.75 -23.27
N HIS A 2 0.55 21.41 -22.38
CA HIS A 2 0.35 20.39 -21.32
C HIS A 2 -0.83 20.69 -20.38
N ARG A 3 -0.92 21.91 -19.81
CA ARG A 3 -2.02 22.29 -18.91
C ARG A 3 -3.42 22.21 -19.55
N VAL A 4 -3.53 22.51 -20.84
CA VAL A 4 -4.80 22.39 -21.58
C VAL A 4 -5.21 20.92 -21.68
N LYS A 5 -4.28 20.03 -22.05
CA LYS A 5 -4.52 18.58 -22.09
C LYS A 5 -4.90 18.02 -20.72
N LEU A 6 -4.23 18.47 -19.66
CA LEU A 6 -4.58 18.09 -18.28
C LEU A 6 -5.97 18.57 -17.87
N SER A 7 -6.34 19.80 -18.20
CA SER A 7 -7.67 20.32 -17.91
C SER A 7 -8.76 19.53 -18.63
N ILE A 8 -8.53 19.15 -19.89
CA ILE A 8 -9.47 18.31 -20.66
C ILE A 8 -9.57 16.93 -20.01
N ALA A 9 -8.44 16.28 -19.74
CA ALA A 9 -8.43 14.96 -19.12
C ALA A 9 -9.13 14.96 -17.74
N LEU A 10 -8.91 15.98 -16.91
CA LEU A 10 -9.61 16.14 -15.64
C LEU A 10 -11.11 16.32 -15.83
N SER A 11 -11.53 17.18 -16.76
CA SER A 11 -12.96 17.38 -17.06
C SER A 11 -13.61 16.07 -17.53
N GLU A 12 -12.92 15.27 -18.33
CA GLU A 12 -13.41 13.98 -18.79
C GLU A 12 -13.47 12.96 -17.65
N CYS A 13 -12.46 12.93 -16.77
CA CYS A 13 -12.49 12.07 -15.58
C CYS A 13 -13.66 12.44 -14.64
N LEU A 14 -13.96 13.71 -14.47
CA LEU A 14 -14.94 14.18 -13.48
C LEU A 14 -16.37 14.16 -14.03
N SER A 15 -16.58 14.55 -15.30
CA SER A 15 -17.92 14.78 -15.86
C SER A 15 -18.42 13.66 -16.78
N SER A 16 -17.55 12.77 -17.27
CA SER A 16 -17.97 11.76 -18.25
C SER A 16 -18.86 10.65 -17.67
N LYS A 17 -19.55 9.92 -18.56
CA LYS A 17 -20.36 8.76 -18.17
C LYS A 17 -19.53 7.58 -17.69
N THR A 18 -18.35 7.41 -18.27
CA THR A 18 -17.38 6.41 -17.84
C THR A 18 -16.00 6.94 -18.23
N PRO A 19 -15.19 7.41 -17.27
CA PRO A 19 -13.84 7.88 -17.55
C PRO A 19 -13.03 6.80 -18.26
N SER A 20 -12.34 7.15 -19.34
CA SER A 20 -11.46 6.20 -20.00
C SER A 20 -10.21 5.97 -19.15
N GLN A 21 -9.69 4.73 -19.14
CA GLN A 21 -8.46 4.42 -18.41
C GLN A 21 -7.29 5.28 -18.91
N LYS A 22 -7.25 5.64 -20.20
CA LYS A 22 -6.24 6.54 -20.78
C LYS A 22 -6.24 7.94 -20.13
N GLN A 23 -7.41 8.51 -19.86
CA GLN A 23 -7.52 9.81 -19.19
C GLN A 23 -7.06 9.71 -17.73
N VAL A 24 -7.49 8.67 -17.02
CA VAL A 24 -7.07 8.41 -15.64
C VAL A 24 -5.55 8.26 -15.57
N ASP A 25 -4.95 7.45 -16.46
CA ASP A 25 -3.51 7.25 -16.52
C ASP A 25 -2.76 8.56 -16.82
N TYR A 26 -3.32 9.43 -17.67
CA TYR A 26 -2.74 10.74 -17.96
C TYR A 26 -2.79 11.68 -16.74
N VAL A 27 -3.91 11.70 -16.01
CA VAL A 27 -4.05 12.46 -14.75
C VAL A 27 -3.05 11.94 -13.71
N VAL A 28 -2.97 10.63 -13.50
CA VAL A 28 -2.00 9.98 -12.61
C VAL A 28 -0.57 10.36 -12.98
N LYS A 29 -0.17 10.21 -14.25
CA LYS A 29 1.18 10.57 -14.72
C LYS A 29 1.49 12.06 -14.50
N SER A 30 0.50 12.92 -14.58
CA SER A 30 0.69 14.37 -14.38
C SER A 30 1.01 14.72 -12.92
N THR A 31 0.58 13.90 -11.95
CA THR A 31 0.95 14.11 -10.54
C THR A 31 2.47 14.02 -10.31
N PHE A 32 3.19 13.19 -11.09
CA PHE A 32 4.66 13.09 -11.04
C PHE A 32 5.37 14.24 -11.77
N LYS A 33 4.66 15.03 -12.58
CA LYS A 33 5.22 16.16 -13.35
C LYS A 33 5.15 17.50 -12.62
N GLY A 34 4.87 17.47 -11.32
CA GLY A 34 4.71 18.68 -10.50
C GLY A 34 3.29 19.27 -10.51
N ASP A 35 2.33 18.66 -11.23
CA ASP A 35 0.93 19.13 -11.23
C ASP A 35 0.07 18.49 -10.12
N GLY A 36 0.69 17.74 -9.18
CA GLY A 36 0.00 17.00 -8.13
C GLY A 36 -0.98 17.86 -7.32
N GLY A 37 -0.54 19.02 -6.83
CA GLY A 37 -1.40 19.93 -6.06
C GLY A 37 -2.61 20.43 -6.85
N TYR A 38 -2.43 20.81 -8.12
CA TYR A 38 -3.52 21.26 -8.98
C TYR A 38 -4.53 20.15 -9.26
N VAL A 39 -4.04 18.95 -9.61
CA VAL A 39 -4.86 17.76 -9.85
C VAL A 39 -5.70 17.44 -8.61
N THR A 40 -5.05 17.34 -7.45
CA THR A 40 -5.70 16.97 -6.20
C THR A 40 -6.75 17.99 -5.79
N GLN A 41 -6.43 19.29 -5.81
CA GLN A 41 -7.39 20.36 -5.49
C GLN A 41 -8.62 20.30 -6.40
N LYS A 42 -8.43 20.10 -7.71
CA LYS A 42 -9.53 19.99 -8.66
C LYS A 42 -10.41 18.78 -8.38
N VAL A 43 -9.82 17.61 -8.13
CA VAL A 43 -10.57 16.38 -7.82
C VAL A 43 -11.34 16.52 -6.51
N VAL A 44 -10.69 16.97 -5.43
CA VAL A 44 -11.31 17.10 -4.10
C VAL A 44 -12.43 18.14 -4.10
N SER A 45 -12.26 19.27 -4.81
CA SER A 45 -13.32 20.29 -4.92
C SER A 45 -14.64 19.77 -5.51
N GLN A 46 -14.60 18.63 -6.21
CA GLN A 46 -15.77 18.02 -6.85
C GLN A 46 -16.41 16.90 -6.02
N ILE A 47 -15.83 16.51 -4.88
CA ILE A 47 -16.42 15.52 -3.96
C ILE A 47 -17.76 16.05 -3.41
N HIS A 48 -17.84 17.33 -3.08
CA HIS A 48 -19.07 17.97 -2.57
C HIS A 48 -19.96 18.55 -3.68
N SER A 49 -19.83 18.06 -4.92
CA SER A 49 -20.68 18.48 -6.03
C SER A 49 -22.15 18.14 -5.78
N MET A 50 -23.06 18.99 -6.25
CA MET A 50 -24.50 18.66 -6.27
C MET A 50 -24.81 17.49 -7.23
N PHE A 51 -23.90 17.21 -8.17
CA PHE A 51 -24.04 16.12 -9.12
C PHE A 51 -23.38 14.85 -8.58
N LEU A 52 -24.18 13.92 -8.05
CA LEU A 52 -23.69 12.68 -7.40
C LEU A 52 -22.75 11.83 -8.26
N LYS A 53 -22.94 11.86 -9.58
CA LYS A 53 -22.05 11.16 -10.51
C LYS A 53 -20.67 11.81 -10.58
N THR A 54 -20.62 13.14 -10.56
CA THR A 54 -19.37 13.90 -10.47
C THR A 54 -18.69 13.60 -9.13
N THR A 55 -19.43 13.53 -8.03
CA THR A 55 -18.92 13.08 -6.73
C THR A 55 -18.29 11.69 -6.80
N MET A 56 -19.00 10.69 -7.33
CA MET A 56 -18.48 9.32 -7.43
C MET A 56 -17.24 9.23 -8.33
N ASN A 57 -17.26 9.93 -9.47
CA ASN A 57 -16.12 10.04 -10.37
C ASN A 57 -14.92 10.71 -9.68
N SER A 58 -15.18 11.71 -8.82
CA SER A 58 -14.13 12.40 -8.05
C SER A 58 -13.53 11.48 -7.00
N LEU A 59 -14.34 10.74 -6.25
CA LEU A 59 -13.87 9.76 -5.26
C LEU A 59 -13.01 8.66 -5.91
N THR A 60 -13.47 8.09 -7.03
CA THR A 60 -12.72 7.05 -7.75
C THR A 60 -11.46 7.59 -8.43
N THR A 61 -11.49 8.83 -8.92
CA THR A 61 -10.30 9.52 -9.45
C THR A 61 -9.30 9.80 -8.33
N PHE A 62 -9.77 10.26 -7.17
CA PHE A 62 -8.96 10.47 -5.98
C PHE A 62 -8.26 9.17 -5.55
N HIS A 63 -9.01 8.07 -5.43
CA HIS A 63 -8.42 6.78 -5.10
C HIS A 63 -7.36 6.35 -6.14
N SER A 64 -7.62 6.57 -7.43
CA SER A 64 -6.65 6.24 -8.48
C SER A 64 -5.36 7.05 -8.38
N ILE A 65 -5.44 8.37 -8.13
CA ILE A 65 -4.24 9.21 -7.95
C ILE A 65 -3.52 8.90 -6.63
N SER A 66 -4.25 8.54 -5.57
CA SER A 66 -3.67 8.13 -4.29
C SER A 66 -2.84 6.86 -4.45
N MET A 67 -3.39 5.85 -5.15
CA MET A 67 -2.74 4.55 -5.31
C MET A 67 -1.58 4.56 -6.33
N PHE A 68 -1.72 5.30 -7.43
CA PHE A 68 -0.80 5.23 -8.56
C PHE A 68 -0.01 6.52 -8.81
N GLY A 69 -0.36 7.62 -8.16
CA GLY A 69 0.26 8.93 -8.33
C GLY A 69 1.40 9.23 -7.36
N ASN A 70 1.82 10.49 -7.33
CA ASN A 70 2.82 11.01 -6.42
C ASN A 70 2.25 11.15 -5.00
N LEU A 71 3.03 10.84 -3.96
CA LEU A 71 2.59 10.88 -2.54
C LEU A 71 2.27 12.28 -2.01
N ASP A 72 2.71 13.33 -2.70
CA ASP A 72 2.35 14.71 -2.36
C ASP A 72 0.83 14.95 -2.43
N VAL A 73 0.08 14.08 -3.12
CA VAL A 73 -1.39 14.11 -3.13
C VAL A 73 -1.97 14.12 -1.70
N PHE A 74 -1.42 13.33 -0.77
CA PHE A 74 -1.93 13.22 0.60
C PHE A 74 -1.69 14.48 1.45
N LYS A 75 -0.65 15.25 1.13
CA LYS A 75 -0.29 16.47 1.90
C LYS A 75 -1.30 17.59 1.74
N SER A 76 -1.95 17.64 0.58
CA SER A 76 -2.84 18.74 0.17
C SER A 76 -4.32 18.51 0.47
N VAL A 77 -4.68 17.38 1.07
CA VAL A 77 -6.08 16.99 1.31
C VAL A 77 -6.35 16.93 2.80
N GLU A 78 -7.38 17.65 3.23
CA GLU A 78 -7.84 17.64 4.61
C GLU A 78 -8.60 16.35 4.90
N ASP A 79 -9.72 16.16 4.19
CA ASP A 79 -10.55 14.97 4.19
C ASP A 79 -11.18 14.73 2.80
N VAL A 80 -11.81 13.57 2.64
CA VAL A 80 -12.58 13.21 1.43
C VAL A 80 -13.98 12.72 1.78
N ILE A 81 -14.51 13.09 2.95
CA ILE A 81 -15.78 12.59 3.46
C ILE A 81 -16.92 13.22 2.67
N PHE A 82 -17.81 12.39 2.10
CA PHE A 82 -19.04 12.87 1.50
C PHE A 82 -20.19 12.69 2.49
N VAL A 83 -20.79 13.81 2.92
CA VAL A 83 -21.99 13.82 3.76
C VAL A 83 -23.19 14.23 2.92
N ASN A 84 -24.22 13.38 2.88
CA ASN A 84 -25.46 13.72 2.21
C ASN A 84 -26.32 14.64 3.12
N ASN A 85 -26.24 15.96 2.93
CA ASN A 85 -26.97 16.95 3.74
C ASN A 85 -28.51 16.89 3.63
N LYS A 86 -29.07 15.99 2.81
CA LYS A 86 -30.51 15.75 2.72
C LYS A 86 -30.93 14.64 3.68
N THR A 87 -30.73 14.87 4.98
CA THR A 87 -31.10 13.96 6.06
C THR A 87 -32.53 14.22 6.52
N GLU A 88 -33.48 13.66 5.80
CA GLU A 88 -34.69 13.07 6.40
C GLU A 88 -34.93 11.74 5.67
N VAL A 89 -34.11 10.73 5.95
CA VAL A 89 -34.39 9.38 5.45
C VAL A 89 -34.17 8.40 6.57
N TYR A 90 -35.27 8.00 7.21
CA TYR A 90 -35.31 6.94 8.24
C TYR A 90 -35.00 5.54 7.67
N MET A 91 -34.59 5.41 6.40
CA MET A 91 -34.28 4.15 5.72
C MET A 91 -33.08 4.26 4.78
N THR A 92 -32.19 3.26 4.83
CA THR A 92 -31.08 3.09 3.87
C THR A 92 -31.63 2.87 2.46
N ASN A 93 -31.37 3.81 1.55
CA ASN A 93 -31.75 3.68 0.15
C ASN A 93 -30.54 3.31 -0.73
N THR A 94 -30.33 2.01 -0.92
CA THR A 94 -29.20 1.45 -1.66
C THR A 94 -29.32 1.59 -3.18
N THR A 95 -30.46 2.08 -3.69
CA THR A 95 -30.62 2.47 -5.10
C THR A 95 -30.03 3.85 -5.38
N GLN A 96 -29.83 4.68 -4.35
CA GLN A 96 -29.32 6.04 -4.50
C GLN A 96 -27.79 6.05 -4.56
N LEU A 97 -27.25 6.78 -5.55
CA LEU A 97 -25.81 6.95 -5.68
C LEU A 97 -25.18 7.73 -4.51
N SER A 98 -25.94 8.59 -3.84
CA SER A 98 -25.50 9.33 -2.64
C SER A 98 -25.12 8.38 -1.50
N TYR A 99 -25.91 7.34 -1.27
CA TYR A 99 -25.62 6.30 -0.29
C TYR A 99 -24.25 5.65 -0.55
N TRP A 100 -23.98 5.28 -1.80
CA TRP A 100 -22.69 4.66 -2.16
C TRP A 100 -21.52 5.64 -2.10
N CYS A 101 -21.72 6.92 -2.42
CA CYS A 101 -20.69 7.95 -2.29
C CYS A 101 -20.28 8.12 -0.83
N GLU A 102 -21.27 8.19 0.08
CA GLU A 102 -21.03 8.29 1.52
C GLU A 102 -20.29 7.06 2.04
N ARG A 103 -20.82 5.85 1.78
CA ARG A 103 -20.20 4.59 2.19
C ARG A 103 -18.78 4.42 1.67
N TYR A 104 -18.51 4.84 0.43
CA TYR A 104 -17.17 4.73 -0.17
C TYR A 104 -16.18 5.78 0.36
N SER A 105 -16.66 6.97 0.69
CA SER A 105 -15.82 8.05 1.21
C SER A 105 -15.17 7.71 2.56
N VAL A 106 -15.83 6.89 3.38
CA VAL A 106 -15.36 6.47 4.71
C VAL A 106 -14.03 5.70 4.64
N PRO A 107 -13.91 4.53 3.97
CA PRO A 107 -12.64 3.82 3.88
C PRO A 107 -11.56 4.62 3.17
N LEU A 108 -11.91 5.43 2.16
CA LEU A 108 -10.96 6.34 1.50
C LEU A 108 -10.38 7.38 2.45
N ASN A 109 -11.20 7.95 3.32
CA ASN A 109 -10.75 8.91 4.31
C ASN A 109 -9.85 8.25 5.36
N MET A 110 -10.17 7.02 5.80
CA MET A 110 -9.29 6.26 6.69
C MET A 110 -7.91 5.99 6.05
N ALA A 111 -7.88 5.62 4.76
CA ALA A 111 -6.64 5.45 4.01
C ALA A 111 -5.83 6.75 3.89
N LEU A 112 -6.50 7.88 3.60
CA LEU A 112 -5.88 9.21 3.59
C LEU A 112 -5.21 9.54 4.93
N LEU A 113 -5.92 9.35 6.05
CA LEU A 113 -5.39 9.63 7.38
C LEU A 113 -4.18 8.75 7.70
N PHE A 114 -4.21 7.47 7.31
CA PHE A 114 -3.07 6.57 7.43
C PHE A 114 -1.85 7.09 6.65
N HIS A 115 -2.00 7.47 5.38
CA HIS A 115 -0.88 7.98 4.59
C HIS A 115 -0.36 9.34 5.06
N LYS A 116 -1.21 10.19 5.64
CA LYS A 116 -0.77 11.43 6.29
C LYS A 116 0.08 11.13 7.54
N LYS A 117 -0.30 10.12 8.32
CA LYS A 117 0.41 9.70 9.53
C LYS A 117 1.72 8.94 9.24
N TYR A 118 1.71 8.04 8.26
CA TYR A 118 2.85 7.20 7.86
C TYR A 118 3.25 7.45 6.41
N ASN A 119 3.74 8.67 6.17
CA ASN A 119 4.12 9.17 4.84
C ASN A 119 5.28 8.41 4.16
N ILE A 120 5.90 7.44 4.84
CA ILE A 120 6.90 6.54 4.26
C ILE A 120 6.28 5.55 3.28
N PHE A 121 5.01 5.18 3.46
CA PHE A 121 4.35 4.21 2.60
C PHE A 121 3.81 4.90 1.34
N SER A 122 4.09 4.28 0.19
CA SER A 122 3.42 4.64 -1.05
C SER A 122 1.93 4.37 -0.99
N GLY A 123 1.14 4.89 -1.93
CA GLY A 123 -0.29 4.56 -2.06
C GLY A 123 -0.61 3.08 -2.34
N LYS A 124 0.41 2.23 -2.50
CA LYS A 124 0.26 0.76 -2.56
C LYS A 124 0.68 0.09 -1.24
N TYR A 125 0.82 0.86 -0.16
CA TYR A 125 1.25 0.37 1.15
C TYR A 125 2.64 -0.29 1.15
N VAL A 126 3.51 0.09 0.22
CA VAL A 126 4.90 -0.39 0.12
C VAL A 126 5.87 0.74 0.42
N VAL A 127 6.95 0.44 1.16
CA VAL A 127 8.09 1.35 1.32
C VAL A 127 8.80 1.49 -0.04
N PRO A 128 8.96 2.71 -0.59
CA PRO A 128 9.61 2.90 -1.88
C PRO A 128 11.02 2.29 -1.96
N GLN A 129 11.41 1.84 -3.15
CA GLN A 129 12.71 1.24 -3.38
C GLN A 129 13.85 2.15 -2.92
N GLY A 130 14.83 1.58 -2.22
CA GLY A 130 15.97 2.32 -1.69
C GLY A 130 15.70 3.02 -0.35
N LEU A 131 14.47 2.94 0.17
CA LEU A 131 14.12 3.45 1.49
C LEU A 131 13.95 2.31 2.49
N SER A 132 14.05 2.66 3.76
CA SER A 132 13.81 1.77 4.89
C SER A 132 12.84 2.42 5.86
N LEU A 133 12.18 1.60 6.69
CA LEU A 133 11.30 2.08 7.73
C LEU A 133 12.06 3.06 8.65
N PRO A 134 11.57 4.29 8.93
CA PRO A 134 12.24 5.24 9.81
C PRO A 134 12.44 4.72 11.23
N ILE A 135 13.51 5.15 11.91
CA ILE A 135 13.85 4.71 13.28
C ILE A 135 12.67 4.90 14.25
N SER A 136 11.93 6.01 14.13
CA SER A 136 10.75 6.31 14.94
C SER A 136 9.63 5.26 14.81
N LEU A 137 9.58 4.52 13.71
CA LEU A 137 8.60 3.46 13.45
C LEU A 137 9.15 2.06 13.73
N ARG A 138 10.43 1.90 14.10
CA ARG A 138 11.10 0.60 14.36
C ARG A 138 10.91 0.15 15.81
N ASN A 139 9.69 0.16 16.33
CA ASN A 139 9.43 -0.39 17.66
C ASN A 139 8.09 -1.12 17.68
N TYR A 140 7.98 -2.11 18.55
CA TYR A 140 6.82 -2.98 18.61
C TYR A 140 5.52 -2.19 18.82
N ASN A 141 5.50 -1.21 19.72
CA ASN A 141 4.28 -0.46 20.02
C ASN A 141 3.77 0.30 18.78
N THR A 142 4.66 1.00 18.07
CA THR A 142 4.29 1.72 16.86
C THR A 142 3.88 0.79 15.72
N VAL A 143 4.57 -0.34 15.54
CA VAL A 143 4.22 -1.34 14.52
C VAL A 143 2.88 -2.00 14.83
N ASN A 144 2.61 -2.32 16.10
CA ASN A 144 1.33 -2.85 16.52
C ASN A 144 0.18 -1.86 16.32
N LEU A 145 0.39 -0.57 16.64
CA LEU A 145 -0.59 0.48 16.34
C LEU A 145 -0.85 0.61 14.83
N MET A 146 0.20 0.58 14.00
CA MET A 146 0.05 0.54 12.54
C MET A 146 -0.80 -0.66 12.09
N ASN A 147 -0.56 -1.84 12.66
CA ASN A 147 -1.33 -3.04 12.36
C ASN A 147 -2.81 -2.88 12.74
N VAL A 148 -3.13 -2.34 13.91
CA VAL A 148 -4.52 -2.10 14.34
C VAL A 148 -5.23 -1.17 13.35
N GLU A 149 -4.59 -0.07 12.96
CA GLU A 149 -5.16 0.89 12.01
C GLU A 149 -5.37 0.27 10.62
N LEU A 150 -4.38 -0.46 10.09
CA LEU A 150 -4.49 -1.17 8.81
C LEU A 150 -5.61 -2.22 8.84
N LYS A 151 -5.76 -2.94 9.95
CA LYS A 151 -6.82 -3.92 10.16
C LYS A 151 -8.21 -3.27 10.13
N MET A 152 -8.36 -2.06 10.70
CA MET A 152 -9.61 -1.30 10.60
C MET A 152 -9.90 -0.86 9.17
N ILE A 153 -8.89 -0.33 8.46
CA ILE A 153 -9.02 0.12 7.06
C ILE A 153 -9.37 -1.06 6.15
N PHE A 154 -8.70 -2.20 6.31
CA PHE A 154 -8.97 -3.43 5.57
C PHE A 154 -10.44 -3.84 5.67
N HIS A 155 -10.96 -3.97 6.89
CA HIS A 155 -12.36 -4.34 7.10
C HIS A 155 -13.32 -3.27 6.55
N SER A 156 -12.97 -1.99 6.61
CA SER A 156 -13.80 -0.93 6.04
C SER A 156 -13.95 -1.10 4.52
N PHE A 157 -12.86 -1.38 3.80
CA PHE A 157 -12.93 -1.69 2.37
C PHE A 157 -13.66 -2.99 2.08
N VAL A 158 -13.37 -4.06 2.82
CA VAL A 158 -14.04 -5.36 2.64
C VAL A 158 -15.54 -5.26 2.86
N ASN A 159 -15.98 -4.60 3.93
CA ASN A 159 -17.40 -4.40 4.22
C ASN A 159 -18.07 -3.57 3.12
N TYR A 160 -17.42 -2.51 2.65
CA TYR A 160 -17.92 -1.75 1.50
C TYR A 160 -18.11 -2.64 0.26
N ILE A 161 -17.15 -3.51 -0.05
CA ILE A 161 -17.25 -4.41 -1.21
C ILE A 161 -18.39 -5.42 -1.02
N LYS A 162 -18.45 -6.08 0.15
CA LYS A 162 -19.52 -7.03 0.49
C LYS A 162 -20.90 -6.39 0.38
N ASP A 163 -21.06 -5.17 0.91
CA ASP A 163 -22.30 -4.41 0.78
C ASP A 163 -22.69 -4.19 -0.68
N VAL A 164 -21.75 -3.77 -1.54
CA VAL A 164 -22.05 -3.55 -2.96
C VAL A 164 -22.42 -4.86 -3.66
N LEU A 165 -21.70 -5.95 -3.40
CA LEU A 165 -21.94 -7.25 -4.02
C LEU A 165 -23.31 -7.84 -3.61
N ASN A 166 -23.73 -7.63 -2.37
CA ASN A 166 -25.01 -8.12 -1.84
C ASN A 166 -26.25 -7.39 -2.39
N HIS A 167 -26.09 -6.31 -3.17
CA HIS A 167 -27.20 -5.57 -3.76
C HIS A 167 -27.23 -5.77 -5.27
N SER A 168 -28.39 -6.15 -5.82
CA SER A 168 -28.58 -6.33 -7.28
C SER A 168 -28.63 -4.99 -8.03
N ASP A 169 -29.23 -3.97 -7.40
CA ASP A 169 -29.64 -2.72 -8.05
C ASP A 169 -28.61 -1.59 -7.91
N ILE A 170 -27.32 -1.95 -7.97
CA ILE A 170 -26.24 -0.96 -7.83
C ILE A 170 -26.09 -0.13 -9.09
N HIS A 171 -25.86 1.17 -8.89
CA HIS A 171 -25.58 2.07 -10.01
C HIS A 171 -24.23 1.72 -10.64
N LYS A 172 -24.16 1.57 -11.98
CA LYS A 172 -22.95 1.15 -12.72
C LYS A 172 -21.69 1.98 -12.42
N SER A 173 -21.84 3.26 -12.03
CA SER A 173 -20.71 4.11 -11.62
C SER A 173 -19.98 3.62 -10.35
N VAL A 174 -20.60 2.74 -9.56
CA VAL A 174 -20.00 2.10 -8.38
C VAL A 174 -18.98 1.03 -8.79
N ASN A 175 -19.00 0.54 -10.03
CA ASN A 175 -18.18 -0.63 -10.35
C ASN A 175 -16.67 -0.35 -10.23
N LYS A 176 -16.25 0.88 -10.58
CA LYS A 176 -14.84 1.27 -10.48
C LYS A 176 -14.37 1.41 -9.04
N SER A 177 -15.23 1.85 -8.12
CA SER A 177 -14.85 1.96 -6.71
C SER A 177 -14.61 0.58 -6.10
N VAL A 178 -15.44 -0.42 -6.43
CA VAL A 178 -15.24 -1.82 -6.00
C VAL A 178 -13.90 -2.37 -6.48
N VAL A 179 -13.57 -2.21 -7.76
CA VAL A 179 -12.30 -2.65 -8.33
C VAL A 179 -11.11 -2.07 -7.55
N LEU A 180 -11.13 -0.76 -7.32
CA LEU A 180 -10.06 -0.09 -6.59
C LEU A 180 -10.02 -0.53 -5.12
N SER A 181 -11.17 -0.71 -4.46
CA SER A 181 -11.25 -1.21 -3.09
C SER A 181 -10.66 -2.61 -2.93
N ILE A 182 -10.86 -3.51 -3.90
CA ILE A 182 -10.25 -4.85 -3.86
C ILE A 182 -8.72 -4.74 -3.95
N MET A 183 -8.22 -3.89 -4.87
CA MET A 183 -6.77 -3.66 -5.00
C MET A 183 -6.19 -3.07 -3.71
N GLU A 184 -6.91 -2.14 -3.08
CA GLU A 184 -6.51 -1.51 -1.82
C GLU A 184 -6.48 -2.50 -0.66
N ALA A 185 -7.54 -3.29 -0.48
CA ALA A 185 -7.59 -4.34 0.54
C ALA A 185 -6.45 -5.35 0.37
N ASN A 186 -6.11 -5.72 -0.87
CA ASN A 186 -4.97 -6.59 -1.17
C ASN A 186 -3.63 -5.96 -0.77
N ASN A 187 -3.41 -4.68 -1.10
CA ASN A 187 -2.20 -3.96 -0.73
C ASN A 187 -2.06 -3.81 0.79
N ILE A 188 -3.16 -3.50 1.48
CA ILE A 188 -3.21 -3.43 2.95
C ILE A 188 -2.85 -4.79 3.56
N PHE A 189 -3.43 -5.88 3.06
CA PHE A 189 -3.13 -7.23 3.54
C PHE A 189 -1.64 -7.58 3.36
N ARG A 190 -1.01 -7.19 2.23
CA ARG A 190 0.44 -7.34 2.02
C ARG A 190 1.25 -6.64 3.11
N LEU A 191 0.87 -5.41 3.47
CA LEU A 191 1.58 -4.66 4.52
C LEU A 191 1.36 -5.29 5.90
N ILE A 192 0.13 -5.68 6.25
CA ILE A 192 -0.16 -6.38 7.52
C ILE A 192 0.72 -7.63 7.64
N ASN A 193 0.79 -8.46 6.61
CA ASN A 193 1.64 -9.65 6.56
C ASN A 193 3.11 -9.32 6.88
N ASN A 194 3.68 -8.30 6.23
CA ASN A 194 5.06 -7.87 6.49
C ASN A 194 5.27 -7.33 7.91
N LEU A 195 4.32 -6.55 8.44
CA LEU A 195 4.41 -5.97 9.77
C LEU A 195 4.23 -7.01 10.88
N GLU A 196 3.40 -8.03 10.69
CA GLU A 196 3.29 -9.15 11.63
C GLU A 196 4.61 -9.93 11.71
N ILE A 197 5.25 -10.21 10.57
CA ILE A 197 6.60 -10.81 10.55
C ILE A 197 7.59 -9.92 11.28
N TYR A 198 7.57 -8.61 11.01
CA TYR A 198 8.47 -7.69 11.68
C TYR A 198 8.25 -7.66 13.20
N ASN A 199 7.00 -7.65 13.67
CA ASN A 199 6.64 -7.78 15.09
C ASN A 199 7.17 -9.06 15.72
N THR A 200 7.06 -10.20 15.03
CA THR A 200 7.58 -11.48 15.55
C THR A 200 9.08 -11.45 15.75
N ILE A 201 9.82 -10.77 14.87
CA ILE A 201 11.27 -10.59 15.02
C ILE A 201 11.56 -9.65 16.19
N LEU A 202 10.83 -8.53 16.31
CA LEU A 202 11.00 -7.56 17.39
C LEU A 202 10.69 -8.16 18.77
N LEU A 203 9.73 -9.08 18.87
CA LEU A 203 9.36 -9.75 20.12
C LEU A 203 10.08 -11.07 20.36
N ASN A 204 10.82 -11.58 19.36
CA ASN A 204 11.38 -12.92 19.36
C ASN A 204 10.31 -14.00 19.64
N THR A 205 9.16 -13.92 18.97
CA THR A 205 8.01 -14.83 19.10
C THR A 205 7.72 -15.58 17.80
N LYS A 206 6.88 -16.63 17.87
CA LYS A 206 6.38 -17.32 16.68
C LYS A 206 5.27 -16.50 16.00
N LEU A 207 5.20 -16.56 14.67
CA LEU A 207 4.15 -15.91 13.89
C LEU A 207 2.79 -16.58 14.11
N GLU A 208 1.77 -15.78 14.40
CA GLU A 208 0.39 -16.26 14.53
C GLU A 208 -0.28 -16.40 13.15
N VAL A 209 0.01 -17.49 12.46
CA VAL A 209 -0.47 -17.76 11.09
C VAL A 209 -2.00 -17.83 11.01
N LYS A 210 -2.66 -18.36 12.05
CA LYS A 210 -4.13 -18.54 12.06
C LYS A 210 -4.88 -17.22 11.91
N SER A 211 -4.39 -16.16 12.56
CA SER A 211 -4.98 -14.84 12.45
C SER A 211 -4.90 -14.40 11.00
N LEU A 212 -3.69 -14.30 10.42
CA LEU A 212 -3.46 -13.89 9.01
C LEU A 212 -4.26 -14.69 7.99
N GLU A 213 -4.41 -16.00 8.18
CA GLU A 213 -5.16 -16.85 7.25
C GLU A 213 -6.64 -16.48 7.22
N LYS A 214 -7.23 -16.08 8.35
CA LYS A 214 -8.61 -15.57 8.39
C LYS A 214 -8.82 -14.37 7.46
N TRP A 215 -7.92 -13.39 7.50
CA TRP A 215 -8.00 -12.18 6.65
C TRP A 215 -7.78 -12.51 5.18
N ARG A 216 -6.86 -13.45 4.90
CA ARG A 216 -6.63 -13.94 3.55
C ARG A 216 -7.87 -14.62 2.98
N GLN A 217 -8.55 -15.45 3.77
CA GLN A 217 -9.79 -16.11 3.37
C GLN A 217 -10.89 -15.09 3.11
N GLU A 218 -11.04 -14.08 3.97
CA GLU A 218 -12.01 -13.02 3.76
C GLU A 218 -11.76 -12.21 2.46
N LEU A 219 -10.49 -11.95 2.13
CA LEU A 219 -10.12 -11.32 0.85
C LEU A 219 -10.39 -12.24 -0.35
N LEU A 220 -10.13 -13.54 -0.20
CA LEU A 220 -10.41 -14.57 -1.22
C LEU A 220 -11.90 -14.67 -1.53
N GLU A 221 -12.74 -14.72 -0.49
CA GLU A 221 -14.21 -14.75 -0.61
C GLU A 221 -14.70 -13.57 -1.46
N VAL A 222 -14.32 -12.36 -1.08
CA VAL A 222 -14.70 -11.14 -1.80
C VAL A 222 -14.25 -11.14 -3.26
N ILE A 223 -13.02 -11.60 -3.53
CA ILE A 223 -12.49 -11.68 -4.90
C ILE A 223 -13.24 -12.73 -5.72
N ASN A 224 -13.61 -13.85 -5.11
CA ASN A 224 -14.35 -14.91 -5.79
C ASN A 224 -15.78 -14.46 -6.11
N ASP A 225 -16.48 -13.86 -5.15
CA ASP A 225 -17.81 -13.29 -5.36
C ASP A 225 -17.79 -12.23 -6.48
N PHE A 226 -16.78 -11.37 -6.47
CA PHE A 226 -16.57 -10.37 -7.52
C PHE A 226 -16.32 -10.99 -8.91
N LYS A 227 -15.61 -12.11 -9.00
CA LYS A 227 -15.31 -12.79 -10.28
C LYS A 227 -16.52 -13.51 -10.87
N VAL A 228 -17.40 -14.04 -10.01
CA VAL A 228 -18.65 -14.71 -10.42
C VAL A 228 -19.69 -13.69 -10.86
N ASP A 229 -19.60 -12.47 -10.34
CA ASP A 229 -20.50 -11.39 -10.70
C ASP A 229 -20.20 -10.81 -12.09
N ASN A 230 -21.10 -11.12 -13.04
CA ASN A 230 -21.05 -10.69 -14.44
C ASN A 230 -21.01 -9.16 -14.63
N ARG A 231 -21.30 -8.35 -13.60
CA ARG A 231 -21.18 -6.88 -13.64
C ARG A 231 -19.72 -6.43 -13.67
N PHE A 232 -18.78 -7.30 -13.32
CA PHE A 232 -17.38 -6.98 -13.12
C PHE A 232 -16.45 -7.86 -13.98
N ASN A 233 -15.79 -7.26 -14.97
CA ASN A 233 -14.86 -7.98 -15.83
C ASN A 233 -13.42 -7.97 -15.27
N LYS A 234 -12.78 -9.15 -15.30
CA LYS A 234 -11.31 -9.40 -15.43
C LYS A 234 -10.37 -8.51 -14.62
N VAL A 235 -10.46 -8.54 -13.28
CA VAL A 235 -9.36 -8.07 -12.44
C VAL A 235 -8.59 -9.29 -11.94
N GLN A 236 -7.33 -9.40 -12.37
CA GLN A 236 -6.40 -10.37 -11.79
C GLN A 236 -5.75 -9.73 -10.58
N VAL A 237 -6.23 -10.11 -9.39
CA VAL A 237 -5.60 -9.72 -8.13
C VAL A 237 -4.79 -10.91 -7.65
N ASP A 238 -3.48 -10.72 -7.56
CA ASP A 238 -2.58 -11.68 -6.95
C ASP A 238 -2.62 -11.48 -5.42
N ILE A 239 -3.27 -12.43 -4.75
CA ILE A 239 -3.40 -12.43 -3.30
C ILE A 239 -2.08 -12.95 -2.73
N PRO A 240 -1.37 -12.16 -1.91
CA PRO A 240 -0.10 -12.61 -1.35
C PRO A 240 -0.32 -13.85 -0.50
N TYR A 241 0.59 -14.81 -0.60
CA TYR A 241 0.70 -15.87 0.40
C TYR A 241 1.10 -15.25 1.74
N ILE A 242 0.71 -15.89 2.84
CA ILE A 242 1.30 -15.58 4.14
C ILE A 242 2.80 -15.77 4.00
N PHE A 243 3.52 -14.67 4.14
CA PHE A 243 4.93 -14.64 3.81
C PHE A 243 5.65 -15.19 5.03
N LEU A 244 6.35 -16.30 4.84
CA LEU A 244 7.30 -16.77 5.82
C LEU A 244 8.67 -16.38 5.31
N LEU A 245 9.49 -15.79 6.17
CA LEU A 245 10.89 -15.57 5.86
C LEU A 245 11.54 -16.93 5.67
N LYS A 246 11.70 -17.33 4.41
CA LYS A 246 12.41 -18.56 4.03
C LYS A 246 13.89 -18.38 4.36
N ASN A 247 14.60 -19.49 4.57
CA ASN A 247 16.06 -19.55 4.71
C ASN A 247 16.81 -19.20 3.40
N ASN A 248 16.29 -18.25 2.63
CA ASN A 248 16.94 -17.64 1.48
C ASN A 248 17.61 -16.32 1.95
N PRO A 249 18.95 -16.24 1.94
CA PRO A 249 19.67 -15.07 2.43
C PRO A 249 19.32 -13.76 1.72
N GLU A 250 19.02 -13.79 0.41
CA GLU A 250 18.67 -12.59 -0.35
C GLU A 250 17.30 -12.04 0.05
N VAL A 251 16.33 -12.94 0.26
CA VAL A 251 14.98 -12.57 0.71
C VAL A 251 15.04 -11.96 2.10
N ILE A 252 15.79 -12.58 3.02
CA ILE A 252 16.01 -12.05 4.37
C ILE A 252 16.71 -10.70 4.30
N ARG A 253 17.77 -10.57 3.50
CA ARG A 253 18.52 -9.31 3.35
C ARG A 253 17.62 -8.19 2.83
N ASN A 254 16.79 -8.46 1.83
CA ASN A 254 15.85 -7.47 1.29
C ASN A 254 14.80 -7.08 2.32
N PHE A 255 14.27 -8.04 3.08
CA PHE A 255 13.32 -7.75 4.14
C PHE A 255 13.94 -6.87 5.24
N VAL A 256 15.12 -7.26 5.75
CA VAL A 256 15.83 -6.49 6.80
C VAL A 256 16.28 -5.12 6.30
N TYR A 257 16.57 -4.98 5.00
CA TYR A 257 16.85 -3.67 4.41
C TYR A 257 15.64 -2.74 4.49
N VAL A 258 14.44 -3.24 4.17
CA VAL A 258 13.20 -2.45 4.22
C VAL A 258 12.70 -2.26 5.67
N TYR A 259 12.86 -3.27 6.52
CA TYR A 259 12.44 -3.29 7.92
C TYR A 259 13.65 -3.55 8.85
N PRO A 260 14.52 -2.54 9.07
CA PRO A 260 15.75 -2.75 9.83
C PRO A 260 15.48 -2.93 11.31
N LEU A 261 16.25 -3.81 11.96
CA LEU A 261 16.13 -4.04 13.40
C LEU A 261 16.64 -2.83 14.21
N PRO A 262 16.10 -2.61 15.43
CA PRO A 262 16.64 -1.62 16.35
C PRO A 262 18.09 -1.95 16.73
N SER A 263 18.91 -0.92 16.93
CA SER A 263 20.32 -1.06 17.32
C SER A 263 20.52 -1.87 18.61
N SER A 264 19.58 -1.75 19.55
CA SER A 264 19.55 -2.53 20.80
C SER A 264 19.38 -4.03 20.57
N PHE A 265 18.74 -4.44 19.47
CA PHE A 265 18.58 -5.83 19.07
C PHE A 265 19.86 -6.39 18.44
N GLU A 266 20.57 -5.56 17.65
CA GLU A 266 21.89 -5.92 17.12
C GLU A 266 22.91 -6.09 18.27
N GLU A 267 22.88 -5.21 19.27
CA GLU A 267 23.78 -5.26 20.43
C GLU A 267 23.47 -6.40 21.39
N ALA A 268 22.19 -6.71 21.65
CA ALA A 268 21.79 -7.80 22.54
C ALA A 268 22.08 -9.20 21.97
N LYS A 269 22.01 -9.36 20.64
CA LYS A 269 22.21 -10.66 19.97
C LYS A 269 23.65 -10.89 19.51
N TYR A 270 24.44 -9.82 19.32
CA TYR A 270 25.80 -9.90 18.76
C TYR A 270 26.88 -9.15 19.56
N GLY A 271 26.53 -8.56 20.71
CA GLY A 271 27.42 -7.73 21.52
C GLY A 271 27.55 -6.30 20.96
N PRO A 272 28.18 -5.37 21.72
CA PRO A 272 28.42 -4.01 21.23
C PRO A 272 29.19 -4.07 19.90
N LYS A 273 28.79 -3.26 18.91
CA LYS A 273 29.55 -3.09 17.67
C LYS A 273 30.97 -2.71 18.05
N LYS A 274 31.92 -3.65 17.98
CA LYS A 274 33.34 -3.30 18.00
C LYS A 274 33.55 -2.43 16.78
N GLU A 275 33.78 -1.14 17.01
CA GLU A 275 34.37 -0.27 16.02
C GLU A 275 35.66 -0.97 15.57
N ASN A 276 35.63 -1.57 14.38
CA ASN A 276 36.84 -1.99 13.71
C ASN A 276 37.59 -0.71 13.35
N ARG A 277 38.35 -0.15 14.31
CA ARG A 277 39.58 0.56 13.98
C ARG A 277 40.42 -0.45 13.22
N ILE A 278 40.43 -0.30 11.90
CA ILE A 278 41.35 -1.00 11.01
C ILE A 278 42.76 -0.54 11.41
N VAL A 279 43.36 -1.22 12.38
CA VAL A 279 44.81 -1.24 12.55
C VAL A 279 45.28 -2.41 11.70
N LEU A 280 45.75 -2.08 10.49
CA LEU A 280 46.44 -3.01 9.61
C LEU A 280 47.68 -3.54 10.33
N ASN A 281 47.58 -4.70 10.95
CA ASN A 281 48.74 -5.51 11.30
C ASN A 281 48.76 -6.73 10.38
N ARG A 282 49.61 -6.63 9.35
CA ARG A 282 49.94 -7.72 8.43
C ARG A 282 50.63 -8.83 9.22
N ARG A 283 50.02 -10.02 9.29
CA ARG A 283 50.70 -11.30 9.00
C ARG A 283 49.70 -12.46 8.96
N ASN A 284 49.74 -13.13 7.81
CA ASN A 284 49.34 -14.51 7.51
C ASN A 284 47.88 -14.90 7.73
N ILE A 285 47.02 -14.47 6.81
CA ILE A 285 45.81 -15.21 6.43
C ILE A 285 46.11 -15.89 5.10
N LYS A 286 45.97 -17.23 5.05
CA LYS A 286 45.87 -17.95 3.77
C LYS A 286 44.57 -17.50 3.10
N GLN A 287 44.68 -16.66 2.09
CA GLN A 287 43.57 -16.26 1.23
C GLN A 287 43.33 -17.35 0.18
N SER A 288 42.09 -17.85 0.08
CA SER A 288 41.58 -18.33 -1.19
C SER A 288 41.02 -17.12 -1.94
N VAL A 289 41.74 -16.67 -2.96
CA VAL A 289 41.32 -15.59 -3.86
C VAL A 289 40.53 -16.23 -4.99
N PHE A 290 39.27 -15.85 -5.16
CA PHE A 290 38.54 -16.08 -6.40
C PHE A 290 38.77 -14.87 -7.31
N ILE A 291 39.48 -15.10 -8.40
CA ILE A 291 39.67 -14.14 -9.49
C ILE A 291 38.56 -14.41 -10.51
N ASN A 292 37.61 -13.49 -10.65
CA ASN A 292 36.74 -13.46 -11.83
C ASN A 292 37.38 -12.52 -12.85
N THR A 293 37.84 -13.08 -13.96
CA THR A 293 38.25 -12.31 -15.13
C THR A 293 37.01 -11.91 -15.94
N CYS A 294 36.76 -10.61 -16.06
CA CYS A 294 35.89 -10.09 -17.11
C CYS A 294 36.73 -9.83 -18.38
N GLU A 295 36.14 -10.04 -19.56
CA GLU A 295 36.80 -10.00 -20.88
C GLU A 295 37.48 -8.66 -21.26
N ASN A 296 37.42 -7.62 -20.41
CA ASN A 296 38.05 -6.32 -20.66
C ASN A 296 39.07 -5.91 -19.59
N GLY A 297 39.84 -6.87 -19.05
CA GLY A 297 41.16 -6.60 -18.43
C GLY A 297 41.19 -5.66 -17.22
N SER A 298 40.06 -5.45 -16.53
CA SER A 298 39.99 -4.60 -15.34
C SER A 298 39.74 -5.46 -14.10
N GLU A 299 40.73 -5.55 -13.20
CA GLU A 299 40.59 -6.25 -11.92
C GLU A 299 39.74 -5.41 -10.94
N VAL A 300 38.56 -5.93 -10.54
CA VAL A 300 37.79 -5.39 -9.43
C VAL A 300 37.90 -6.34 -8.25
N ILE A 301 38.69 -5.96 -7.24
CA ILE A 301 38.79 -6.69 -5.98
C ILE A 301 37.57 -6.34 -5.13
N ASN A 302 36.61 -7.26 -5.05
CA ASN A 302 35.43 -7.12 -4.20
C ASN A 302 35.63 -7.92 -2.91
N THR A 303 35.92 -7.26 -1.80
CA THR A 303 35.93 -7.87 -0.47
C THR A 303 34.57 -7.66 0.21
N ASN A 304 33.66 -8.64 0.09
CA ASN A 304 32.44 -8.68 0.89
C ASN A 304 32.58 -9.73 1.99
N VAL A 305 32.49 -9.29 3.24
CA VAL A 305 32.37 -10.17 4.41
C VAL A 305 30.90 -10.55 4.57
N CYS A 306 30.57 -11.82 4.35
CA CYS A 306 29.23 -12.37 4.56
C CYS A 306 29.08 -12.86 6.01
N TYR A 307 28.05 -12.36 6.71
CA TYR A 307 27.52 -13.02 7.90
C TYR A 307 26.28 -13.82 7.48
N ILE A 308 26.34 -15.14 7.65
CA ILE A 308 25.22 -16.05 7.45
C ILE A 308 24.44 -16.11 8.77
N TYR A 309 23.14 -15.81 8.73
CA TYR A 309 22.26 -15.93 9.89
C TYR A 309 21.28 -17.09 9.69
N SER A 310 21.34 -18.06 10.60
CA SER A 310 20.33 -19.11 10.71
C SER A 310 19.14 -18.56 11.49
N ILE A 311 17.99 -18.44 10.84
CA ILE A 311 16.70 -18.35 11.54
C ILE A 311 16.30 -19.81 11.78
N VAL A 312 16.40 -20.26 13.02
CA VAL A 312 15.87 -21.56 13.41
C VAL A 312 14.35 -21.44 13.44
N ILE A 313 13.70 -21.88 12.38
CA ILE A 313 12.28 -22.24 12.41
C ILE A 313 12.29 -23.73 12.77
N GLU A 314 12.10 -24.04 14.05
CA GLU A 314 11.79 -25.40 14.50
C GLU A 314 10.34 -25.73 14.09
N ASP A 315 10.20 -26.83 13.35
CA ASP A 315 8.95 -27.43 12.87
C ASP A 315 7.91 -27.63 14.00
#